data_AF-A0A4Y9IIV9-F1
#
_entry.id   AF-A0A4Y9IIV9-F1
#
_cell.length_a   1.000
_cell.length_b   1.000
_cell.length_c   1.000
_cell.angle_alpha   90.00
_cell.angle_beta   90.00
_cell.angle_gamma   90.00
#
_symmetry.space_group_name_H-M   'P 1'
#
loop_
_entity.id
_entity.type
_entity.pdbx_description
1 polymer ?
#
loop_
_entity_poly.entity_id
_entity_poly.type
_entity_poly.pdbx_seq_one_letter_code
_entity_poly.pdbx_strand_id
1 'polypeptide(L)'
;ALPAQDLDDVLRATAVTEVWGVGHRIGAQLVEAGVHNVLDLARMDAATARRRWSVVLERTVRELQGTPCIQLENAPLPRKQIACTRSFGEPISLLPPLLQAVSEFASRAAEKLREQGSLAGQLLVFAHTSPFRHGPRFARSAVMPLRRPTADTHALV
;
A
#
# COMPACT_ATOMS: atom_id res chain seq x y z
N ALA A 1 12.89 -13.68 -28.14
CA ALA A 1 12.21 -12.38 -27.93
C ALA A 1 11.21 -12.20 -29.07
N LEU A 2 10.07 -11.57 -28.82
CA LEU A 2 9.15 -11.18 -29.89
C LEU A 2 9.86 -10.22 -30.87
N PRO A 3 9.55 -10.26 -32.18
CA PRO A 3 9.92 -9.20 -33.10
C PRO A 3 9.49 -7.83 -32.56
N ALA A 4 10.28 -6.78 -32.84
CA ALA A 4 10.02 -5.45 -32.27
C ALA A 4 8.65 -4.88 -32.65
N GLN A 5 8.15 -5.17 -33.87
CA GLN A 5 6.81 -4.78 -34.29
C GLN A 5 5.72 -5.49 -33.48
N ASP A 6 5.83 -6.81 -33.31
CA ASP A 6 4.88 -7.60 -32.52
C ASP A 6 4.81 -7.13 -31.06
N LEU A 7 5.95 -6.70 -30.49
CA LEU A 7 5.99 -6.13 -29.15
C LEU A 7 5.28 -4.76 -29.08
N ASP A 8 5.58 -3.85 -30.01
CA ASP A 8 4.93 -2.54 -30.08
C ASP A 8 3.41 -2.66 -30.25
N ASP A 9 2.94 -3.63 -31.03
CA ASP A 9 1.52 -3.89 -31.25
C ASP A 9 0.83 -4.37 -29.98
N VAL A 10 1.47 -5.28 -29.23
CA VAL A 10 0.96 -5.72 -27.91
C VAL A 10 0.91 -4.55 -26.94
N LEU A 11 1.99 -3.77 -26.80
CA LEU A 11 2.05 -2.64 -25.88
C LEU A 11 1.04 -1.54 -26.22
N ARG A 12 0.75 -1.35 -27.52
CA ARG A 12 -0.26 -0.39 -27.99
C ARG A 12 -1.69 -0.87 -27.70
N ALA A 13 -1.94 -2.17 -27.78
CA ALA A 13 -3.24 -2.76 -27.50
C ALA A 13 -3.57 -2.84 -26.00
N THR A 14 -2.56 -2.79 -25.13
CA THR A 14 -2.72 -2.82 -23.67
C THR A 14 -2.96 -1.42 -23.11
N ALA A 15 -3.96 -1.25 -22.25
CA ALA A 15 -4.25 0.04 -21.64
C ALA A 15 -3.20 0.42 -20.59
N VAL A 16 -2.91 1.72 -20.43
CA VAL A 16 -1.93 2.19 -19.44
C VAL A 16 -2.29 1.79 -18.00
N THR A 17 -3.58 1.62 -17.71
CA THR A 17 -4.11 1.20 -16.40
C THR A 17 -3.89 -0.28 -16.08
N GLU A 18 -3.46 -1.07 -17.07
CA GLU A 18 -3.13 -2.50 -16.87
C GLU A 18 -1.66 -2.71 -16.47
N VAL A 19 -0.85 -1.65 -16.50
CA VAL A 19 0.56 -1.70 -16.10
C VAL A 19 0.69 -1.81 -14.58
N TRP A 20 1.55 -2.70 -14.11
CA TRP A 20 1.88 -2.80 -12.69
C TRP A 20 2.41 -1.45 -12.16
N GLY A 21 1.95 -1.07 -10.96
CA GLY A 21 2.31 0.22 -10.36
C GLY A 21 1.50 1.42 -10.88
N VAL A 22 0.65 1.26 -11.91
CA VAL A 22 -0.30 2.29 -12.35
C VAL A 22 -1.67 2.03 -11.70
N GLY A 23 -1.90 2.63 -10.53
CA GLY A 23 -3.21 2.57 -9.86
C GLY A 23 -4.23 3.57 -10.44
N HIS A 24 -5.52 3.40 -10.13
CA HIS A 24 -6.64 4.21 -10.66
C HIS A 24 -6.37 5.71 -10.76
N ARG A 25 -5.88 6.34 -9.68
CA ARG A 25 -5.61 7.79 -9.64
C ARG A 25 -4.49 8.20 -10.60
N ILE A 26 -3.41 7.42 -10.67
CA ILE A 26 -2.29 7.70 -11.58
C ILE A 26 -2.70 7.41 -13.02
N GLY A 27 -3.45 6.32 -13.25
CA GLY A 27 -4.01 5.98 -14.55
C GLY A 27 -4.88 7.10 -15.13
N ALA A 28 -5.80 7.66 -14.33
CA ALA A 28 -6.61 8.81 -14.74
C ALA A 28 -5.74 10.03 -15.11
N GLN A 29 -4.73 10.35 -14.30
CA GLN A 29 -3.80 11.46 -14.59
C GLN A 29 -2.95 11.23 -15.85
N LEU A 30 -2.59 9.97 -16.15
CA LEU A 30 -1.85 9.60 -17.36
C LEU A 30 -2.73 9.77 -18.60
N VAL A 31 -3.98 9.30 -18.54
CA VAL A 31 -4.97 9.48 -19.61
C VAL A 31 -5.24 10.96 -19.87
N GLU A 32 -5.42 11.76 -18.82
CA GLU A 32 -5.54 13.22 -18.93
C GLU A 32 -4.28 13.89 -19.53
N ALA A 33 -3.12 13.26 -19.37
CA ALA A 33 -1.85 13.72 -19.95
C ALA A 33 -1.60 13.19 -21.37
N GLY A 34 -2.57 12.48 -21.98
CA GLY A 34 -2.47 11.92 -23.34
C GLY A 34 -1.72 10.59 -23.43
N VAL A 35 -1.52 9.89 -22.31
CA VAL A 35 -0.87 8.57 -22.25
C VAL A 35 -1.97 7.53 -22.05
N HIS A 36 -2.32 6.81 -23.11
CA HIS A 36 -3.50 5.94 -23.12
C HIS A 36 -3.15 4.46 -23.04
N ASN A 37 -2.03 4.06 -23.64
CA ASN A 37 -1.59 2.67 -23.71
C ASN A 37 -0.18 2.48 -23.14
N VAL A 38 0.26 1.23 -23.03
CA VAL A 38 1.59 0.89 -22.48
C VAL A 38 2.72 1.39 -23.38
N LEU A 39 2.52 1.42 -24.69
CA LEU A 39 3.50 1.93 -25.65
C LEU A 39 3.77 3.43 -25.43
N ASP A 40 2.72 4.23 -25.20
CA ASP A 40 2.84 5.66 -24.86
C ASP A 40 3.66 5.85 -23.58
N LEU A 41 3.40 5.03 -22.56
CA LEU A 41 4.12 5.06 -21.29
C LEU A 41 5.59 4.64 -21.46
N ALA A 42 5.86 3.60 -22.24
CA ALA A 42 7.21 3.12 -22.55
C ALA A 42 8.04 4.16 -23.32
N ARG A 43 7.39 5.00 -24.13
CA ARG A 43 8.04 6.08 -24.89
C ARG A 43 8.23 7.38 -24.08
N MET A 44 7.68 7.45 -22.87
CA MET A 44 7.84 8.60 -22.00
C MET A 44 9.31 8.74 -21.52
N ASP A 45 9.80 9.97 -21.45
CA ASP A 45 11.05 10.27 -20.77
C ASP A 45 10.95 9.92 -19.26
N ALA A 46 11.83 9.02 -18.79
CA ALA A 46 11.84 8.54 -17.42
C ALA A 46 12.01 9.68 -16.39
N ALA A 47 12.77 10.73 -16.72
CA ALA A 47 12.92 11.88 -15.84
C ALA A 47 11.60 12.67 -15.71
N THR A 48 10.82 12.76 -16.77
CA THR A 48 9.47 13.35 -16.76
C THR A 48 8.51 12.52 -15.91
N ALA A 49 8.54 11.18 -16.04
CA ALA A 49 7.76 10.28 -15.21
C ALA A 49 8.03 10.49 -13.71
N ARG A 50 9.30 10.64 -13.34
CA ARG A 50 9.73 10.94 -11.97
C ARG A 50 9.21 12.29 -11.48
N ARG A 51 9.43 13.35 -12.27
CA ARG A 51 9.11 14.74 -11.89
C ARG A 51 7.61 14.96 -11.69
N ARG A 52 6.78 14.35 -12.53
CA ARG A 52 5.33 14.59 -12.54
C ARG A 52 4.54 13.63 -11.66
N TRP A 53 5.03 12.40 -11.46
CA TRP A 53 4.30 11.40 -10.66
C TRP A 53 5.13 10.83 -9.51
N SER A 54 6.13 9.98 -9.78
CA SER A 54 6.92 9.36 -8.72
C SER A 54 8.16 8.62 -9.25
N VAL A 55 9.10 8.34 -8.36
CA VAL A 55 10.22 7.41 -8.62
C VAL A 55 9.75 5.98 -8.94
N VAL A 56 8.54 5.59 -8.50
CA VAL A 56 7.98 4.27 -8.82
C VAL A 56 7.58 4.23 -10.29
N LEU A 57 6.89 5.25 -10.79
CA LEU A 57 6.52 5.32 -12.20
C LEU A 57 7.76 5.42 -13.10
N GLU A 58 8.80 6.14 -12.67
CA GLU A 58 10.11 6.15 -13.35
C GLU A 58 10.66 4.73 -13.53
N ARG A 59 10.63 3.91 -12.47
CA ARG A 59 11.11 2.52 -12.53
C ARG A 59 10.27 1.67 -13.47
N THR A 60 8.94 1.83 -13.46
CA THR A 60 8.06 1.15 -14.40
C THR A 60 8.38 1.53 -15.85
N VAL A 61 8.58 2.82 -16.16
CA VAL A 61 8.97 3.28 -17.51
C VAL A 61 10.31 2.67 -17.93
N ARG A 62 11.32 2.67 -17.05
CA ARG A 62 12.62 2.06 -17.34
C ARG A 62 12.53 0.55 -17.55
N GLU A 63 11.70 -0.14 -16.79
CA GLU A 63 11.44 -1.58 -16.95
C GLU A 63 10.81 -1.87 -18.33
N LEU A 64 9.80 -1.09 -18.73
CA LEU A 64 9.19 -1.19 -20.05
C LEU A 64 10.17 -0.88 -21.20
N GLN A 65 11.19 -0.06 -20.93
CA GLN A 65 12.32 0.22 -21.83
C GLN A 65 13.41 -0.86 -21.80
N GLY A 66 13.20 -1.96 -21.06
CA GLY A 66 14.14 -3.08 -20.98
C GLY A 66 15.28 -2.88 -19.98
N THR A 67 15.22 -1.87 -19.11
CA THR A 67 16.18 -1.69 -18.00
C THR A 67 15.62 -2.31 -16.72
N PRO A 68 16.16 -3.43 -16.23
CA PRO A 68 15.68 -4.08 -15.01
C PRO A 68 15.83 -3.15 -13.80
N CYS A 69 14.71 -2.71 -13.25
CA CYS A 69 14.59 -1.80 -12.12
C CYS A 69 13.79 -2.41 -10.97
N ILE A 70 12.94 -3.41 -11.25
CA ILE A 70 12.06 -4.06 -10.29
C ILE A 70 12.52 -5.50 -10.10
N GLN A 71 13.12 -5.80 -8.95
CA GLN A 71 13.56 -7.16 -8.66
C GLN A 71 12.36 -8.06 -8.34
N LEU A 72 12.37 -9.26 -8.91
CA LEU A 72 11.48 -10.34 -8.51
C LEU A 72 11.86 -10.80 -7.10
N GLU A 73 11.01 -10.50 -6.12
CA GLU A 73 11.21 -10.97 -4.74
C GLU A 73 10.82 -12.45 -4.65
N ASN A 74 11.78 -13.31 -4.29
CA ASN A 74 11.54 -14.76 -4.11
C ASN A 74 10.70 -15.09 -2.87
N ALA A 75 10.67 -14.18 -1.89
CA ALA A 75 9.80 -14.23 -0.73
C ALA A 75 9.60 -12.80 -0.20
N PRO A 76 8.40 -12.46 0.31
CA PRO A 76 8.17 -11.14 0.89
C PRO A 76 9.10 -10.92 2.07
N LEU A 77 9.74 -9.74 2.13
CA LEU A 77 10.56 -9.35 3.26
C LEU A 77 9.74 -9.39 4.57
N PRO A 78 10.39 -9.66 5.72
CA PRO A 78 9.72 -9.57 7.02
C PRO A 78 9.02 -8.23 7.17
N ARG A 79 7.77 -8.26 7.65
CA ARG A 79 6.94 -7.06 7.73
C ARG A 79 7.59 -6.08 8.71
N LYS A 80 7.86 -4.86 8.24
CA LYS A 80 8.37 -3.76 9.09
C LYS A 80 7.32 -3.21 10.05
N GLN A 81 6.04 -3.51 9.81
CA GLN A 81 4.90 -3.15 10.65
C GLN A 81 3.92 -4.31 10.68
N ILE A 82 3.37 -4.61 11.84
CA ILE A 82 2.33 -5.64 12.02
C ILE A 82 1.05 -4.94 12.45
N ALA A 83 -0.02 -5.17 11.70
CA ALA A 83 -1.31 -4.55 11.93
C ALA A 83 -2.43 -5.60 12.01
N CYS A 84 -3.37 -5.30 12.89
CA CYS A 84 -4.67 -5.96 12.99
C CYS A 84 -5.72 -4.86 12.95
N THR A 85 -6.34 -4.69 11.77
CA THR A 85 -7.32 -3.63 11.54
C THR A 85 -8.58 -4.23 10.93
N ARG A 86 -9.74 -3.74 11.34
CA ARG A 86 -11.06 -4.16 10.84
C ARG A 86 -11.98 -2.96 10.77
N SER A 87 -12.84 -2.95 9.76
CA SER A 87 -14.06 -2.13 9.77
C SER A 87 -15.12 -2.86 10.57
N PHE A 88 -15.92 -2.12 11.35
CA PHE A 88 -17.05 -2.67 12.08
C PHE A 88 -18.31 -2.60 11.22
N GLY A 89 -19.20 -3.59 11.34
CA GLY A 89 -20.49 -3.60 10.64
C GLY A 89 -21.40 -2.46 11.10
N GLU A 90 -21.34 -2.12 12.39
CA GLU A 90 -22.06 -1.01 13.00
C GLU A 90 -21.09 -0.02 13.68
N PRO A 91 -21.45 1.27 13.79
CA PRO A 91 -20.64 2.26 14.50
C PRO A 91 -20.48 1.92 15.98
N ILE A 92 -19.24 1.99 16.47
CA ILE A 92 -18.95 1.93 17.89
C ILE A 92 -19.02 3.34 18.48
N SER A 93 -19.98 3.57 19.37
CA SER A 93 -20.21 4.86 20.04
C SER A 93 -19.88 4.85 21.53
N LEU A 94 -19.57 3.67 22.09
CA LEU A 94 -19.33 3.48 23.52
C LEU A 94 -17.88 3.05 23.75
N LEU A 95 -17.32 3.46 24.90
CA LEU A 95 -15.95 3.13 25.27
C LEU A 95 -15.72 1.62 25.50
N PRO A 96 -16.58 0.86 26.21
CA PRO A 96 -16.33 -0.56 26.46
C PRO A 96 -16.13 -1.43 25.21
N PRO A 97 -17.00 -1.39 24.18
CA PRO A 97 -16.77 -2.16 22.94
C PRO A 97 -15.54 -1.69 22.16
N LEU A 98 -15.17 -0.40 22.25
CA LEU A 98 -13.94 0.10 21.65
C LEU A 98 -12.71 -0.49 22.33
N LEU A 99 -12.69 -0.52 23.67
CA LEU A 99 -11.60 -1.12 24.45
C LEU A 99 -11.45 -2.61 24.13
N GLN A 100 -12.56 -3.37 24.10
CA GLN A 100 -12.54 -4.79 23.73
C GLN A 100 -11.91 -5.01 22.35
N ALA A 101 -12.31 -4.22 21.35
CA ALA A 101 -11.77 -4.35 20.02
C ALA A 101 -10.27 -4.02 19.96
N VAL A 102 -9.82 -2.96 20.65
CA VAL A 102 -8.41 -2.59 20.72
C VAL A 102 -7.60 -3.69 21.41
N SER A 103 -8.06 -4.21 22.55
CA SER A 103 -7.40 -5.31 23.28
C SER A 103 -7.28 -6.56 22.42
N GLU A 104 -8.33 -6.93 21.68
CA GLU A 104 -8.28 -8.09 20.78
C GLU A 104 -7.31 -7.85 19.63
N PHE A 105 -7.33 -6.68 18.98
CA PHE A 105 -6.42 -6.38 17.88
C PHE A 105 -4.96 -6.34 18.32
N ALA A 106 -4.68 -5.77 19.49
CA ALA A 106 -3.34 -5.78 20.10
C ALA A 106 -2.88 -7.22 20.41
N SER A 107 -3.77 -8.06 20.96
CA SER A 107 -3.48 -9.47 21.23
C SER A 107 -3.15 -10.25 19.95
N ARG A 108 -3.93 -10.06 18.88
CA ARG A 108 -3.65 -10.64 17.56
C ARG A 108 -2.36 -10.12 16.94
N ALA A 109 -2.03 -8.85 17.14
CA ALA A 109 -0.77 -8.29 16.68
C ALA A 109 0.42 -8.92 17.43
N ALA A 110 0.27 -9.18 18.73
CA ALA A 110 1.25 -9.90 19.54
C ALA A 110 1.50 -11.33 19.03
N GLU A 111 0.43 -12.06 18.67
CA GLU A 111 0.53 -13.39 18.04
C GLU A 111 1.37 -13.33 16.75
N LYS A 112 1.05 -12.40 15.85
CA LYS A 112 1.77 -12.21 14.58
C LYS A 112 3.23 -11.77 14.76
N LEU A 113 3.51 -10.97 15.80
CA LEU A 113 4.88 -10.61 16.17
C LEU A 113 5.70 -11.85 16.53
N ARG A 114 5.13 -12.74 17.36
CA ARG A 114 5.79 -13.99 17.75
C ARG A 114 5.96 -14.94 16.56
N GLU A 115 4.96 -15.10 15.71
CA GLU A 115 5.07 -15.90 14.48
C GLU A 115 6.20 -15.42 13.55
N GLN A 116 6.40 -14.10 13.46
CA GLN A 116 7.48 -13.51 12.67
C GLN A 116 8.83 -13.46 13.42
N GLY A 117 8.88 -13.81 14.72
CA GLY A 117 10.07 -13.63 15.55
C GLY A 117 10.49 -12.16 15.74
N SER A 118 9.54 -11.23 15.68
CA SER A 118 9.76 -9.77 15.75
C SER A 118 9.25 -9.18 17.06
N LEU A 119 9.80 -8.03 17.47
CA LEU A 119 9.35 -7.26 18.64
C LEU A 119 8.86 -5.88 18.23
N ALA A 120 7.77 -5.39 18.82
CA ALA A 120 7.28 -4.03 18.59
C ALA A 120 7.98 -3.06 19.54
N GLY A 121 8.49 -1.95 19.01
CA GLY A 121 9.00 -0.82 19.82
C GLY A 121 7.97 0.28 20.08
N GLN A 122 6.84 0.26 19.37
CA GLN A 122 5.75 1.22 19.53
C GLN A 122 4.42 0.61 19.07
N LEU A 123 3.32 1.13 19.61
CA LEU A 123 1.95 0.83 19.20
C LEU A 123 1.33 2.05 18.54
N LEU A 124 0.59 1.82 17.44
CA LEU A 124 -0.26 2.81 16.81
C LEU A 124 -1.71 2.30 16.89
N VAL A 125 -2.56 3.05 17.59
CA VAL A 125 -4.00 2.81 17.63
C VAL A 125 -4.68 3.94 16.86
N PHE A 126 -5.58 3.59 15.95
CA PHE A 126 -6.35 4.58 15.22
C PHE A 126 -7.82 4.15 15.09
N ALA A 127 -8.69 5.14 15.00
CA ALA A 127 -10.11 4.95 14.77
C ALA A 127 -10.64 6.05 13.87
N HIS A 128 -11.49 5.69 12.91
CA HIS A 128 -12.13 6.63 12.01
C HIS A 128 -13.52 6.14 11.60
N THR A 129 -14.40 7.09 11.28
CA THR A 129 -15.69 6.80 10.65
C THR A 129 -15.48 6.38 9.20
N SER A 130 -16.33 5.47 8.71
CA SER A 130 -16.32 5.02 7.31
C SER A 130 -16.33 6.20 6.33
N PRO A 131 -15.47 6.19 5.28
CA PRO A 131 -15.48 7.24 4.25
C PRO A 131 -16.78 7.26 3.43
N PHE A 132 -17.55 6.17 3.45
CA PHE A 132 -18.82 6.00 2.72
C PHE A 132 -20.06 6.45 3.51
N ARG A 133 -19.89 6.85 4.78
CA ARG A 133 -21.00 7.33 5.62
C ARG A 133 -21.22 8.83 5.42
N HIS A 134 -22.48 9.25 5.40
CA HIS A 134 -22.89 10.66 5.46
C HIS A 134 -22.86 11.22 6.88
N GLY A 135 -22.63 12.52 7.01
CA GLY A 135 -22.64 13.23 8.30
C GLY A 135 -21.25 13.47 8.90
N PRO A 136 -21.19 13.77 10.22
CA PRO A 136 -19.95 14.11 10.91
C PRO A 136 -18.90 12.99 10.79
N ARG A 137 -17.67 13.38 10.46
CA ARG A 137 -16.54 12.47 10.35
C ARG A 137 -15.70 12.52 11.63
N PHE A 138 -15.20 11.37 12.04
CA PHE A 138 -14.21 11.23 13.09
C PHE A 138 -12.98 10.53 12.53
N ALA A 139 -11.79 11.00 12.88
CA ALA A 139 -10.53 10.33 12.60
C ALA A 139 -9.51 10.77 13.65
N ARG A 140 -9.00 9.82 14.44
CA ARG A 140 -7.93 10.06 15.40
C ARG A 140 -6.98 8.87 15.45
N SER A 141 -5.74 9.16 15.82
CA SER A 141 -4.72 8.16 16.10
C SER A 141 -3.90 8.56 17.31
N ALA A 142 -3.33 7.56 17.98
CA ALA A 142 -2.41 7.73 19.08
C ALA A 142 -1.24 6.75 18.89
N VAL A 143 -0.02 7.25 19.10
CA VAL A 143 1.21 6.45 19.07
C VAL A 143 1.75 6.38 20.49
N MET A 144 2.04 5.16 20.94
CA MET A 144 2.62 4.89 22.25
C MET A 144 3.95 4.16 22.07
N PRO A 145 5.09 4.81 22.34
CA PRO A 145 6.38 4.12 22.37
C PRO A 145 6.42 3.18 23.58
N LEU A 146 6.99 2.00 23.38
CA LEU A 146 7.15 1.01 24.44
C LEU A 146 8.51 1.22 25.11
N ARG A 147 8.55 1.07 26.44
CA ARG A 147 9.79 1.22 27.21
C ARG A 147 10.89 0.27 26.76
N ARG A 148 10.50 -0.93 26.33
CA ARG A 148 11.38 -1.96 25.76
C ARG A 148 10.61 -2.66 24.64
N PRO A 149 11.28 -3.04 23.53
CA PRO A 149 10.63 -3.81 22.49
C PRO A 149 10.06 -5.12 23.03
N THR A 150 8.82 -5.45 22.68
CA THR A 150 8.14 -6.67 23.18
C THR A 150 7.17 -7.26 22.15
N ALA A 151 6.88 -8.55 22.32
CA ALA A 151 5.78 -9.27 21.66
C ALA A 151 4.87 -9.96 22.70
N ASP A 152 5.03 -9.61 23.97
CA ASP A 152 4.20 -10.09 25.07
C ASP A 152 2.81 -9.46 24.98
N THR A 153 1.77 -10.31 24.98
CA THR A 153 0.38 -9.84 24.84
C THR A 153 -0.03 -8.91 25.99
N HIS A 154 0.35 -9.21 27.23
CA HIS A 154 -0.01 -8.41 28.39
C HIS A 154 0.71 -7.04 28.39
N ALA A 155 1.90 -6.96 27.80
CA ALA A 155 2.59 -5.68 27.65
C ALA A 155 2.01 -4.79 26.53
N LEU A 156 1.27 -5.36 25.58
CA LEU A 156 0.71 -4.64 24.43
C LEU A 156 -0.78 -4.26 24.59
N VAL A 157 -1.48 -4.81 25.59
CA VAL A 157 -2.91 -4.57 25.87
C VAL A 157 -3.08 -3.57 27.00
#